data_AF-A0A452XXD3-F1
#
_entry.id   AF-A0A452XXD3-F1
#
_cell.length_a   1.000
_cell.length_b   1.000
_cell.length_c   1.000
_cell.angle_alpha   90.00
_cell.angle_beta   90.00
_cell.angle_gamma   90.00
#
_symmetry.space_group_name_H-M   'P 1'
#
loop_
_entity.id
_entity.type
_entity.pdbx_description
1 polymer ?
#
loop_
_entity_poly.entity_id
_entity_poly.type
_entity_poly.pdbx_seq_one_letter_code
_entity_poly.pdbx_strand_id
1 'polypeptide(L)'
;MLIGQLPFDDRNMVVLYQKIFKGDAKIPEWLSPGAQNLIKRILEPNPMKRINMAEIKLHEWFQKDYIPVGPYDDDDEDVRLGAILPVKQQISEAPGDKSTRQMNAFQLIGMASSLDLSGFFEEEGVSQRKIRFASALPPKDLFDKIEVSATQLGFHVQSAHSKLKITGNCNGPNNPSAFLVCAEV
;
A
#
# COMPACT_ATOMS: atom_id res chain seq x y z
N MET A 1 -5.33 -1.91 -7.03
CA MET A 1 -6.77 -1.96 -6.66
C MET A 1 -7.49 -0.88 -7.47
N LEU A 2 -8.65 -1.15 -8.07
CA LEU A 2 -9.28 -0.23 -9.04
C LEU A 2 -10.32 0.73 -8.45
N ILE A 3 -11.18 0.27 -7.54
CA ILE A 3 -12.38 1.02 -7.07
C ILE A 3 -12.16 1.67 -5.69
N GLY A 4 -11.23 1.16 -4.89
CA GLY A 4 -10.99 1.66 -3.52
C GLY A 4 -12.10 1.34 -2.50
N GLN A 5 -13.07 0.51 -2.89
CA GLN A 5 -14.18 0.06 -2.04
C GLN A 5 -14.38 -1.46 -2.18
N LEU A 6 -14.94 -2.09 -1.15
CA LEU A 6 -15.37 -3.49 -1.20
C LEU A 6 -16.55 -3.68 -2.18
N PRO A 7 -16.58 -4.76 -2.97
CA PRO A 7 -17.67 -5.03 -3.91
C PRO A 7 -19.02 -5.28 -3.20
N PHE A 8 -18.98 -5.80 -1.97
CA PHE A 8 -20.14 -6.00 -1.11
C PHE A 8 -19.83 -5.49 0.29
N ASP A 9 -20.66 -4.60 0.81
CA ASP A 9 -20.56 -4.08 2.16
C ASP A 9 -21.97 -3.71 2.68
N ASP A 10 -22.24 -4.02 3.95
CA ASP A 10 -23.44 -3.63 4.67
C ASP A 10 -23.25 -3.81 6.17
N ARG A 11 -23.90 -2.96 6.97
CA ARG A 11 -23.92 -3.10 8.44
C ARG A 11 -24.74 -4.32 8.89
N ASN A 12 -25.76 -4.68 8.11
CA ASN A 12 -26.59 -5.84 8.39
C ASN A 12 -26.05 -7.06 7.63
N MET A 13 -25.60 -8.07 8.38
CA MET A 13 -25.05 -9.31 7.81
C MET A 13 -26.01 -10.02 6.87
N VAL A 14 -27.32 -10.02 7.15
CA VAL A 14 -28.32 -10.65 6.27
C VAL A 14 -28.36 -9.94 4.92
N VAL A 15 -28.33 -8.60 4.93
CA VAL A 15 -28.32 -7.80 3.69
C VAL A 15 -26.99 -7.98 2.95
N LEU A 16 -25.87 -8.03 3.66
CA LEU A 16 -24.56 -8.32 3.07
C LEU A 16 -24.56 -9.68 2.35
N TYR A 17 -25.02 -10.74 3.01
CA TYR A 17 -25.12 -12.06 2.39
C TYR A 17 -26.05 -12.04 1.18
N GLN A 18 -27.20 -11.36 1.26
CA GLN A 18 -28.09 -11.21 0.10
C GLN A 18 -27.40 -10.52 -1.08
N LYS A 19 -26.58 -9.48 -0.85
CA LYS A 19 -25.79 -8.82 -1.90
C LYS A 19 -24.78 -9.77 -2.53
N ILE A 20 -24.06 -10.54 -1.70
CA ILE A 20 -23.08 -11.55 -2.15
C ILE A 20 -23.76 -12.64 -2.98
N PHE A 21 -24.87 -13.20 -2.48
CA PHE A 21 -25.61 -14.26 -3.18
C PHE A 21 -26.19 -13.78 -4.51
N LYS A 22 -26.66 -12.53 -4.58
CA LYS A 22 -27.16 -11.94 -5.83
C LYS A 22 -26.03 -11.55 -6.80
N GLY A 23 -24.81 -11.33 -6.30
CA GLY A 23 -23.70 -10.79 -7.10
C GLY A 23 -23.91 -9.33 -7.48
N ASP A 24 -24.70 -8.58 -6.72
CA ASP A 24 -25.02 -7.17 -7.01
C ASP A 24 -23.88 -6.23 -6.56
N ALA A 25 -22.77 -6.30 -7.30
CA ALA A 25 -21.60 -5.45 -7.08
C ALA A 25 -21.75 -4.14 -7.86
N LYS A 26 -21.67 -3.00 -7.17
CA LYS A 26 -21.71 -1.67 -7.80
C LYS A 26 -20.37 -1.38 -8.47
N ILE A 27 -20.31 -1.54 -9.78
CA ILE A 27 -19.12 -1.23 -10.57
C ILE A 27 -19.30 0.17 -11.18
N PRO A 28 -18.42 1.14 -10.86
CA PRO A 28 -18.52 2.49 -11.39
C PRO A 28 -18.32 2.59 -12.91
N GLU A 29 -19.00 3.55 -13.53
CA GLU A 29 -18.96 3.77 -14.98
C GLU A 29 -17.62 4.33 -15.49
N TRP A 30 -16.85 5.00 -14.61
CA TRP A 30 -15.54 5.57 -14.95
C TRP A 30 -14.44 4.51 -15.13
N LEU A 31 -14.69 3.23 -14.79
CA LEU A 31 -13.75 2.16 -15.10
C LEU A 31 -13.73 1.89 -16.61
N SER A 32 -12.58 1.45 -17.13
CA SER A 32 -12.52 1.02 -18.52
C SER A 32 -13.47 -0.17 -18.76
N PRO A 33 -14.12 -0.27 -19.94
CA PRO A 33 -15.07 -1.35 -20.23
C PRO A 33 -14.50 -2.75 -20.01
N GLY A 34 -13.20 -2.95 -20.34
CA GLY A 34 -12.49 -4.20 -20.10
C GLY A 34 -12.33 -4.53 -18.61
N ALA A 35 -12.04 -3.53 -17.77
CA ALA A 35 -11.95 -3.71 -16.32
C ALA A 35 -13.32 -4.10 -15.74
N GLN A 36 -14.37 -3.38 -16.17
CA GLN A 36 -15.73 -3.67 -15.72
C GLN A 36 -16.15 -5.10 -16.11
N ASN A 37 -15.84 -5.53 -17.34
CA ASN A 37 -16.15 -6.88 -17.80
C ASN A 37 -15.44 -7.95 -16.97
N LEU A 38 -14.13 -7.79 -16.76
CA LEU A 38 -13.33 -8.73 -15.98
C LEU A 38 -13.84 -8.85 -14.53
N ILE A 39 -14.12 -7.71 -13.87
CA ILE A 39 -14.64 -7.71 -12.50
C ILE A 39 -16.00 -8.43 -12.42
N LYS A 40 -16.91 -8.19 -13.38
CA LYS A 40 -18.21 -8.89 -13.42
C LYS A 40 -18.05 -10.41 -13.51
N ARG A 41 -17.11 -10.88 -14.35
CA ARG A 41 -16.84 -12.31 -14.53
C ARG A 41 -16.17 -12.96 -13.31
N ILE A 42 -15.32 -12.22 -12.59
CA ILE A 42 -14.70 -12.68 -11.34
C ILE A 42 -15.74 -12.76 -10.22
N LEU A 43 -16.64 -11.78 -10.11
CA LEU A 43 -17.68 -11.70 -9.09
C LEU A 43 -18.96 -12.47 -9.44
N GLU A 44 -18.93 -13.32 -10.47
CA GLU A 44 -20.05 -14.18 -10.85
C GLU A 44 -20.44 -15.11 -9.68
N PRO A 45 -21.70 -15.05 -9.20
CA PRO A 45 -22.16 -15.87 -8.07
C PRO A 45 -22.09 -17.37 -8.35
N ASN A 46 -22.39 -17.78 -9.58
CA ASN A 46 -22.36 -19.18 -9.95
C ASN A 46 -20.91 -19.63 -10.22
N PRO A 47 -20.32 -20.52 -9.40
CA PRO A 47 -18.92 -20.94 -9.56
C PRO A 47 -18.65 -21.64 -10.90
N MET A 48 -19.67 -22.28 -11.49
CA MET A 48 -19.53 -22.95 -12.80
C MET A 48 -19.47 -21.96 -13.98
N LYS A 49 -20.00 -20.74 -13.80
CA LYS A 49 -19.94 -19.66 -14.78
C LYS A 49 -18.83 -18.65 -14.51
N ARG A 50 -18.23 -18.71 -13.31
CA ARG A 50 -17.17 -17.82 -12.89
C ARG A 50 -15.93 -18.07 -13.71
N ILE A 51 -15.30 -16.99 -14.15
CA ILE A 51 -14.07 -17.05 -14.93
C ILE A 51 -12.96 -17.77 -14.16
N ASN A 52 -12.26 -18.68 -14.82
CA ASN A 52 -11.14 -19.40 -14.23
C ASN A 52 -9.82 -18.62 -14.40
N MET A 53 -8.77 -19.05 -13.71
CA MET A 53 -7.47 -18.36 -13.76
C MET A 53 -6.84 -18.34 -15.17
N ALA A 54 -7.03 -19.39 -15.97
CA ALA A 54 -6.49 -19.44 -17.33
C ALA A 54 -7.20 -18.42 -18.24
N GLU A 55 -8.52 -18.30 -18.12
CA GLU A 55 -9.33 -17.30 -18.82
C GLU A 55 -9.03 -15.87 -18.37
N ILE A 56 -8.75 -15.65 -17.08
CA ILE A 56 -8.31 -14.33 -16.58
C ILE A 56 -6.99 -13.93 -17.27
N LYS A 57 -6.01 -14.85 -17.35
CA LYS A 57 -4.73 -14.58 -18.02
C LYS A 57 -4.88 -14.31 -19.52
N LEU A 58 -5.93 -14.86 -20.14
CA LEU A 58 -6.27 -14.64 -21.55
C LEU A 58 -7.10 -13.37 -21.79
N HIS A 59 -7.62 -12.74 -20.74
CA HIS A 59 -8.50 -11.59 -20.86
C HIS A 59 -7.73 -10.35 -21.35
N GLU A 60 -8.25 -9.66 -22.37
CA GLU A 60 -7.58 -8.50 -23.00
C GLU A 60 -7.16 -7.43 -21.99
N TRP A 61 -8.02 -7.15 -21.01
CA TRP A 61 -7.70 -6.19 -19.94
C TRP A 61 -6.51 -6.62 -19.09
N PHE A 62 -6.35 -7.93 -18.84
CA PHE A 62 -5.26 -8.47 -18.04
C PHE A 62 -3.95 -8.51 -18.84
N GLN A 63 -3.99 -8.77 -20.14
CA GLN A 63 -2.79 -8.85 -20.99
C GLN A 63 -2.15 -7.49 -21.28
N LYS A 64 -2.90 -6.40 -21.13
CA LYS A 64 -2.38 -5.06 -21.38
C LYS A 64 -1.23 -4.74 -20.42
N ASP A 65 -0.03 -4.56 -20.99
CA ASP A 65 1.21 -4.26 -20.26
C ASP A 65 1.60 -5.34 -19.22
N TYR A 66 1.10 -6.57 -19.38
CA TYR A 66 1.41 -7.67 -18.47
C TYR A 66 2.77 -8.29 -18.80
N ILE A 67 3.67 -8.24 -17.81
CA ILE A 67 4.95 -8.94 -17.84
C ILE A 67 4.83 -10.09 -16.85
N PRO A 68 4.81 -11.36 -17.32
CA PRO A 68 4.82 -12.51 -16.44
C PRO A 68 6.08 -12.44 -15.56
N VAL A 69 5.91 -12.55 -14.24
CA VAL A 69 7.04 -12.83 -13.35
C VAL A 69 7.51 -14.24 -13.70
N GLY A 70 8.74 -14.36 -14.19
CA GLY A 70 9.36 -15.65 -14.49
C GLY A 70 9.37 -16.53 -13.23
N PRO A 71 9.36 -17.87 -13.38
CA PRO A 71 9.65 -18.73 -12.25
C PRO A 71 10.97 -18.26 -11.63
N TYR A 72 10.96 -18.03 -10.32
CA TYR A 72 12.19 -17.95 -9.58
C TYR A 72 12.80 -19.36 -9.68
N ASP A 73 13.81 -19.49 -10.53
CA ASP A 73 14.73 -20.61 -10.43
C ASP A 73 15.44 -20.39 -9.09
N ASP A 74 15.00 -21.09 -8.04
CA ASP A 74 15.62 -21.08 -6.70
C ASP A 74 17.05 -21.68 -6.71
N ASP A 75 17.61 -21.96 -7.90
CA ASP A 75 18.83 -22.73 -8.14
C ASP A 75 19.92 -21.97 -8.95
N ASP A 76 19.93 -20.63 -9.00
CA ASP A 76 21.06 -19.87 -9.55
C ASP A 76 21.79 -19.05 -8.48
N GLU A 77 22.76 -19.71 -7.86
CA GLU A 77 23.96 -19.08 -7.32
C GLU A 77 24.57 -18.10 -8.35
N ASP A 78 24.85 -16.87 -7.91
CA ASP A 78 25.81 -15.93 -8.53
C ASP A 78 25.62 -15.52 -10.02
N VAL A 79 24.53 -14.82 -10.35
CA VAL A 79 24.56 -13.90 -11.51
C VAL A 79 25.18 -12.57 -11.11
N ARG A 80 26.50 -12.48 -11.36
CA ARG A 80 27.33 -11.25 -11.36
C ARG A 80 26.58 -10.02 -11.90
N LEU A 81 26.07 -9.20 -10.99
CA LEU A 81 25.68 -7.81 -11.26
C LEU A 81 26.94 -6.91 -11.29
N GLY A 82 27.90 -7.28 -12.13
CA GLY A 82 29.27 -6.74 -12.15
C GLY A 82 29.64 -5.97 -13.42
N ALA A 83 28.69 -5.63 -14.28
CA ALA A 83 28.98 -4.91 -15.51
C ALA A 83 27.83 -3.96 -15.88
N ILE A 84 27.81 -2.79 -15.24
CA ILE A 84 27.58 -1.45 -15.79
C ILE A 84 27.42 -0.55 -14.56
N LEU A 85 28.49 0.17 -14.21
CA LEU A 85 28.52 1.54 -13.66
C LEU A 85 29.95 1.80 -13.15
N PRO A 86 30.82 2.47 -13.94
CA PRO A 86 32.11 2.91 -13.45
C PRO A 86 31.91 4.25 -12.74
N VAL A 87 31.62 4.25 -11.45
CA VAL A 87 31.76 5.45 -10.61
C VAL A 87 32.40 5.07 -9.29
N LYS A 88 33.72 5.21 -9.24
CA LYS A 88 34.47 5.35 -8.00
C LYS A 88 34.21 6.77 -7.51
N GLN A 89 33.32 6.96 -6.54
CA GLN A 89 33.22 8.23 -5.83
C GLN A 89 33.56 7.99 -4.36
N GLN A 90 34.81 8.28 -4.03
CA GLN A 90 35.26 8.45 -2.65
C GLN A 90 34.48 9.63 -2.07
N ILE A 91 33.66 9.37 -1.06
CA ILE A 91 33.16 10.42 -0.18
C ILE A 91 33.73 10.11 1.20
N SER A 92 34.59 11.01 1.66
CA SER A 92 35.17 11.04 2.98
C SER A 92 34.08 11.24 4.03
N GLU A 93 33.88 10.26 4.90
CA GLU A 93 33.03 10.41 6.09
C GLU A 93 33.79 11.16 7.19
N ALA A 94 33.31 12.36 7.53
CA ALA A 94 33.64 13.02 8.79
C ALA A 94 32.60 12.60 9.85
N PRO A 95 33.00 12.38 11.12
CA PRO A 95 32.09 11.90 12.15
C PRO A 95 31.30 13.09 12.73
N GLY A 96 29.99 13.13 12.50
CA GLY A 96 29.14 14.20 13.01
C GLY A 96 27.64 13.86 13.01
N ASP A 97 27.14 13.61 14.22
CA ASP A 97 25.77 13.80 14.72
C ASP A 97 24.59 12.94 14.15
N LYS A 98 23.95 12.17 15.04
CA LYS A 98 22.94 11.12 14.74
C LYS A 98 21.51 11.64 14.55
N SER A 99 21.27 12.92 14.24
CA SER A 99 19.90 13.49 14.32
C SER A 99 19.21 13.79 12.98
N THR A 100 19.87 13.60 11.84
CA THR A 100 19.18 13.61 10.54
C THR A 100 19.66 12.42 9.75
N ARG A 101 18.85 11.37 9.64
CA ARG A 101 19.05 10.34 8.64
C ARG A 101 18.97 11.04 7.28
N GLN A 102 20.10 11.52 6.76
CA GLN A 102 20.20 12.06 5.41
C GLN A 102 19.83 10.93 4.46
N MET A 103 18.62 11.01 3.92
CA MET A 103 18.15 10.04 2.95
C MET A 103 18.89 10.29 1.63
N ASN A 104 19.66 9.31 1.20
CA ASN A 104 20.38 9.39 -0.07
C ASN A 104 19.39 9.33 -1.25
N ALA A 105 19.76 9.91 -2.41
CA ALA A 105 18.95 9.84 -3.63
C ALA A 105 18.64 8.38 -4.06
N PHE A 106 19.58 7.44 -3.90
CA PHE A 106 19.35 6.02 -4.15
C PHE A 106 18.41 5.39 -3.12
N GLN A 107 18.47 5.83 -1.86
CA GLN A 107 17.50 5.42 -0.84
C GLN A 107 16.11 5.97 -1.19
N LEU A 108 15.99 7.23 -1.63
CA LEU A 108 14.71 7.82 -2.02
C LEU A 108 14.08 7.11 -3.24
N ILE A 109 14.89 6.87 -4.28
CA ILE A 109 14.44 6.18 -5.50
C ILE A 109 14.07 4.73 -5.19
N GLY A 110 14.92 4.05 -4.40
CA GLY A 110 14.68 2.70 -3.93
C GLY A 110 13.55 2.59 -2.90
N MET A 111 12.94 3.69 -2.46
CA MET A 111 11.75 3.68 -1.60
C MET A 111 10.47 4.02 -2.37
N ALA A 112 10.54 4.17 -3.70
CA ALA A 112 9.38 4.51 -4.52
C ALA A 112 8.39 3.34 -4.58
N SER A 113 7.08 3.62 -4.63
CA SER A 113 6.03 2.59 -4.63
C SER A 113 6.07 1.63 -5.83
N SER A 114 6.74 2.02 -6.92
CA SER A 114 6.93 1.21 -8.13
C SER A 114 8.26 0.44 -8.16
N LEU A 115 9.19 0.75 -7.25
CA LEU A 115 10.52 0.17 -7.16
C LEU A 115 10.98 0.17 -5.70
N ASP A 116 10.43 -0.77 -4.92
CA ASP A 116 10.69 -0.87 -3.50
C ASP A 116 11.93 -1.76 -3.24
N LEU A 117 13.07 -1.10 -3.10
CA LEU A 117 14.35 -1.65 -2.69
C LEU A 117 14.55 -1.52 -1.17
N SER A 118 13.51 -1.21 -0.38
CA SER A 118 13.65 -1.02 1.07
C SER A 118 14.28 -2.24 1.75
N GLY A 119 14.03 -3.44 1.26
CA GLY A 119 14.64 -4.68 1.74
C GLY A 119 16.17 -4.73 1.67
N PHE A 120 16.81 -3.90 0.84
CA PHE A 120 18.27 -3.75 0.80
C PHE A 120 18.82 -2.72 1.80
N PHE A 121 17.98 -1.82 2.29
CA PHE A 121 18.38 -0.65 3.09
C PHE A 121 17.78 -0.64 4.51
N GLU A 122 16.88 -1.56 4.84
CA GLU A 122 16.26 -1.70 6.16
C GLU A 122 17.06 -2.67 7.04
N GLU A 123 17.34 -2.25 8.29
CA GLU A 123 17.90 -3.16 9.31
C GLU A 123 16.89 -4.27 9.62
N GLU A 124 17.35 -5.52 9.62
CA GLU A 124 16.56 -6.74 9.86
C GLU A 124 15.62 -6.57 11.07
N GLY A 125 14.31 -6.57 10.83
CA GLY A 125 13.33 -6.64 11.93
C GLY A 125 11.93 -6.08 11.69
N VAL A 126 11.62 -5.46 10.53
CA VAL A 126 10.33 -4.79 10.34
C VAL A 126 9.64 -5.20 9.03
N SER A 127 8.98 -6.36 9.02
CA SER A 127 7.93 -6.69 8.02
C SER A 127 6.64 -5.86 8.22
N GLN A 128 6.75 -4.63 8.69
CA GLN A 128 5.61 -3.72 8.82
C GLN A 128 5.50 -2.90 7.54
N ARG A 129 4.36 -3.03 6.85
CA ARG A 129 4.03 -2.23 5.67
C ARG A 129 3.95 -0.74 6.04
N LYS A 130 5.09 -0.05 5.97
CA LYS A 130 5.21 1.38 6.27
C LYS A 130 4.76 2.19 5.05
N ILE A 131 3.74 3.02 5.22
CA ILE A 131 3.34 3.99 4.20
C ILE A 131 4.17 5.27 4.43
N ARG A 132 4.79 5.79 3.36
CA ARG A 132 5.62 7.01 3.39
C ARG A 132 5.00 8.07 2.48
N PHE A 133 5.12 9.32 2.87
CA PHE A 133 4.67 10.47 2.08
C PHE A 133 5.65 11.64 2.26
N ALA A 134 5.74 12.52 1.26
CA ALA A 134 6.57 13.71 1.31
C ALA A 134 5.74 14.95 1.68
N SER A 135 6.33 15.87 2.43
CA SER A 135 5.72 17.15 2.80
C SER A 135 6.73 18.29 2.66
N ALA A 136 6.27 19.46 2.26
CA ALA A 136 7.07 20.69 2.22
C ALA A 136 7.11 21.44 3.56
N LEU A 137 6.30 21.01 4.55
CA LEU A 137 6.25 21.62 5.88
C LEU A 137 7.30 21.01 6.81
N PRO A 138 7.88 21.79 7.74
CA PRO A 138 8.79 21.24 8.73
C PRO A 138 8.04 20.21 9.63
N PRO A 139 8.77 19.23 10.19
CA PRO A 139 8.15 18.13 10.94
C PRO A 139 7.26 18.57 12.10
N LYS A 140 7.64 19.67 12.78
CA LYS A 140 6.89 20.22 13.92
C LYS A 140 5.51 20.70 13.49
N ASP A 141 5.46 21.62 12.52
CA ASP A 141 4.21 22.15 11.97
C ASP A 141 3.32 21.06 11.35
N LEU A 142 3.93 20.01 10.79
CA LEU A 142 3.21 18.86 10.26
C LEU A 142 2.51 18.08 11.38
N PHE A 143 3.22 17.76 12.47
CA PHE A 143 2.62 17.08 13.61
C PHE A 143 1.54 17.91 14.28
N ASP A 144 1.78 19.22 14.48
CA ASP A 144 0.79 20.13 15.05
C ASP A 144 -0.49 20.16 14.21
N LYS A 145 -0.35 20.23 12.88
CA LYS A 145 -1.50 20.24 11.96
C LYS A 145 -2.26 18.92 11.95
N ILE A 146 -1.55 17.79 12.02
CA ILE A 146 -2.18 16.47 12.10
C ILE A 146 -2.89 16.31 13.45
N GLU A 147 -2.29 16.78 14.55
CA GLU A 147 -2.87 16.73 15.89
C GLU A 147 -4.18 17.54 15.96
N VAL A 148 -4.16 18.80 15.51
CA VAL A 148 -5.37 19.65 15.44
C VAL A 148 -6.47 18.97 14.62
N SER A 149 -6.13 18.41 13.46
CA SER A 149 -7.09 17.74 12.58
C SER A 149 -7.66 16.47 13.21
N ALA A 150 -6.82 15.68 13.89
CA ALA A 150 -7.22 14.44 14.55
C ALA A 150 -8.12 14.71 15.77
N THR A 151 -7.80 15.73 16.58
CA THR A 151 -8.64 16.15 17.71
C THR A 151 -9.98 16.71 17.24
N GLN A 152 -10.01 17.47 16.13
CA GLN A 152 -11.26 17.97 15.52
C GLN A 152 -12.20 16.84 15.10
N LEU A 153 -11.64 15.70 14.66
CA LEU A 153 -12.39 14.50 14.30
C LEU A 153 -12.73 13.61 15.51
N GLY A 154 -12.37 14.02 16.73
CA GLY A 154 -12.66 13.30 17.97
C GLY A 154 -11.72 12.13 18.26
N PHE A 155 -10.55 12.07 17.61
CA PHE A 155 -9.54 11.05 17.87
C PHE A 155 -8.61 11.47 19.02
N HIS A 156 -8.06 10.47 19.73
CA HIS A 156 -7.07 10.70 20.76
C HIS A 156 -5.67 10.65 20.16
N VAL A 157 -4.83 11.63 20.52
CA VAL A 157 -3.50 11.82 19.95
C VAL A 157 -2.47 11.82 21.07
N GLN A 158 -1.35 11.12 20.85
CA GLN A 158 -0.20 11.10 21.73
C GLN A 158 1.06 11.33 20.88
N SER A 159 1.76 12.45 21.12
CA SER A 159 3.02 12.80 20.47
C SER A 159 4.21 12.51 21.39
N ALA A 160 5.25 11.84 20.89
CA ALA A 160 6.50 11.59 21.62
C ALA A 160 7.67 11.36 20.64
N HIS A 161 8.83 12.01 20.87
CA HIS A 161 10.09 11.75 20.16
C HIS A 161 9.98 11.61 18.63
N SER A 162 9.37 12.59 17.95
CA SER A 162 9.12 12.58 16.49
C SER A 162 8.19 11.46 16.00
N LYS A 163 7.39 10.89 16.91
CA LYS A 163 6.31 9.95 16.59
C LYS A 163 4.98 10.50 17.07
N LEU A 164 3.97 10.34 16.24
CA LEU A 164 2.58 10.67 16.51
C LEU A 164 1.78 9.39 16.52
N LYS A 165 1.08 9.13 17.63
CA LYS A 165 0.21 7.98 17.81
C LYS A 165 -1.24 8.48 17.85
N ILE A 166 -2.06 8.03 16.92
CA ILE A 166 -3.48 8.38 16.84
C ILE A 166 -4.30 7.13 17.13
N THR A 167 -5.17 7.22 18.12
CA THR A 167 -6.11 6.16 18.50
C THR A 167 -7.55 6.63 18.31
N GLY A 168 -8.32 5.84 17.57
CA GLY A 168 -9.77 5.97 17.50
C GLY A 168 -10.42 4.97 18.44
N ASN A 169 -11.17 5.44 19.44
CA ASN A 169 -11.96 4.60 20.32
C ASN A 169 -13.45 4.78 20.01
N CYS A 170 -14.15 3.69 19.73
CA CYS A 170 -15.50 3.71 19.16
C CYS A 170 -16.50 3.29 20.24
N ASN A 171 -17.10 4.25 20.96
CA ASN A 171 -18.22 3.96 21.88
C ASN A 171 -19.60 4.19 21.22
N GLY A 172 -19.70 4.01 19.90
CA GLY A 172 -20.92 4.28 19.12
C GLY A 172 -21.37 3.09 18.27
N PRO A 173 -22.69 2.90 18.05
CA PRO A 173 -23.26 1.67 17.49
C PRO A 173 -23.02 1.44 15.97
N ASN A 174 -22.21 2.27 15.29
CA ASN A 174 -22.21 2.34 13.82
C ASN A 174 -20.84 2.60 13.13
N ASN A 175 -19.68 2.38 13.78
CA ASN A 175 -18.37 2.53 13.12
C ASN A 175 -17.36 1.43 13.54
N PRO A 176 -16.37 1.10 12.67
CA PRO A 176 -15.57 -0.11 12.77
C PRO A 176 -14.56 -0.03 13.91
N SER A 177 -14.07 -1.21 14.29
CA SER A 177 -13.01 -1.52 15.27
C SER A 177 -12.01 -0.41 15.59
N ALA A 178 -11.61 -0.33 16.87
CA ALA A 178 -10.52 0.51 17.34
C ALA A 178 -9.30 0.37 16.42
N PHE A 179 -8.75 1.50 16.00
CA PHE A 179 -7.59 1.54 15.12
C PHE A 179 -6.46 2.35 15.76
N LEU A 180 -5.24 1.98 15.40
CA LEU A 180 -4.02 2.61 15.83
C LEU A 180 -3.19 2.98 14.61
N VAL A 181 -2.89 4.26 14.46
CA VAL A 181 -1.96 4.75 13.43
C VAL A 181 -0.78 5.41 14.11
N CYS A 182 0.43 5.01 13.71
CA CYS A 182 1.67 5.63 14.13
C CYS A 182 2.31 6.33 12.93
N ALA A 183 2.56 7.62 13.04
CA ALA A 183 3.33 8.40 12.08
C ALA A 183 4.67 8.78 12.69
N GLU A 184 5.73 8.76 11.90
CA GLU A 184 7.05 9.23 12.30
C GLU A 184 7.70 9.93 11.10
N VAL A 185 8.55 10.91 11.39
CA VAL A 185 9.36 11.63 10.41
C VAL A 185 10.77 11.10 10.42
#